data_AF-A0A940KYM5-F1
#
_entry.id   AF-A0A940KYM5-F1
#
_cell.length_a   1.000
_cell.length_b   1.000
_cell.length_c   1.000
_cell.angle_alpha   90.00
_cell.angle_beta   90.00
_cell.angle_gamma   90.00
#
_symmetry.space_group_name_H-M   'P 1'
#
loop_
_entity.id
_entity.type
_entity.pdbx_description
1 polymer ?
#
loop_
_entity_poly.entity_id
_entity_poly.type
_entity_poly.pdbx_seq_one_letter_code
_entity_poly.pdbx_strand_id
1 'polypeptide(L)'
;MSPASAASCTNLGWREWLALPALGIASIKAKLDTGARSSALHVEALETFHRDGVLQVRFAVRPRRRGSRLVACEAPVRDRRMVTDSGGHRGERWFIETDVELAGRRFVTEINLTDRGAMLFPLLLGRSALGGRFAVDPALSYSCPRPSRIGRIPI
;
A
#
# COMPACT_ATOMS: atom_id res chain seq x y z
N MET A 1 -11.49 0.26 -29.57
CA MET A 1 -12.03 1.08 -28.46
C MET A 1 -10.88 1.46 -27.55
N SER A 2 -10.51 2.73 -27.52
CA SER A 2 -9.48 3.24 -26.59
C SER A 2 -9.99 3.12 -25.15
N PRO A 3 -9.17 2.70 -24.17
CA PRO A 3 -9.59 2.74 -22.78
C PRO A 3 -9.80 4.20 -22.39
N ALA A 4 -10.94 4.49 -21.74
CA ALA A 4 -11.21 5.80 -21.18
C ALA A 4 -10.06 6.19 -20.24
N SER A 5 -9.39 7.31 -20.54
CA SER A 5 -8.42 7.91 -19.64
C SER A 5 -9.15 8.28 -18.36
N ALA A 6 -8.97 7.50 -17.29
CA ALA A 6 -9.46 7.87 -15.98
C ALA A 6 -8.88 9.24 -15.62
N ALA A 7 -9.73 10.23 -15.35
CA ALA A 7 -9.29 11.56 -14.98
C ALA A 7 -8.36 11.46 -13.76
N SER A 8 -7.10 11.85 -13.93
CA SER A 8 -6.10 11.82 -12.86
C SER A 8 -6.42 12.91 -11.85
N CYS A 9 -6.79 12.53 -10.63
CA CYS A 9 -7.05 13.48 -9.56
C CYS A 9 -5.76 13.74 -8.77
N THR A 10 -5.31 15.00 -8.77
CA THR A 10 -4.08 15.40 -8.07
C THR A 10 -4.35 15.83 -6.62
N ASN A 11 -5.57 16.26 -6.27
CA ASN A 11 -5.95 16.63 -4.90
C ASN A 11 -6.82 15.53 -4.27
N LEU A 12 -6.28 14.82 -3.28
CA LEU A 12 -6.91 13.64 -2.68
C LEU A 12 -7.26 13.88 -1.22
N GLY A 13 -8.26 13.15 -0.72
CA GLY A 13 -8.54 13.13 0.71
C GLY A 13 -7.45 12.44 1.50
N TRP A 14 -7.36 12.71 2.80
CA TRP A 14 -6.42 12.01 3.69
C TRP A 14 -6.72 10.51 3.87
N ARG A 15 -7.88 10.06 3.37
CA ARG A 15 -8.31 8.66 3.33
C ARG A 15 -8.70 8.31 1.91
N GLU A 16 -8.08 7.29 1.34
CA GLU A 16 -8.38 6.87 -0.03
C GLU A 16 -8.47 5.35 -0.17
N TRP A 17 -9.04 4.93 -1.30
CA TRP A 17 -8.91 3.57 -1.80
C TRP A 17 -7.79 3.52 -2.83
N LEU A 18 -6.94 2.50 -2.74
CA LEU A 18 -5.92 2.21 -3.75
C LEU A 18 -5.80 0.70 -3.97
N ALA A 19 -5.10 0.27 -5.02
CA ALA A 19 -4.78 -1.13 -5.27
C ALA A 19 -3.27 -1.39 -5.16
N LEU A 20 -2.91 -2.63 -4.82
CA LEU A 20 -1.54 -3.17 -4.87
C LEU A 20 -1.56 -4.39 -5.80
N PRO A 21 -1.52 -4.19 -7.13
CA PRO A 21 -1.78 -5.26 -8.09
C PRO A 21 -0.80 -6.43 -7.99
N ALA A 22 0.48 -6.13 -7.77
CA ALA A 22 1.53 -7.15 -7.62
C ALA A 22 1.32 -8.04 -6.37
N LEU A 23 0.59 -7.54 -5.37
CA LEU A 23 0.21 -8.31 -4.17
C LEU A 23 -1.19 -8.95 -4.29
N GLY A 24 -1.83 -8.86 -5.46
CA GLY A 24 -3.19 -9.37 -5.67
C GLY A 24 -4.29 -8.59 -4.94
N ILE A 25 -3.99 -7.39 -4.42
CA ILE A 25 -4.94 -6.58 -3.64
C ILE A 25 -5.60 -5.56 -4.55
N ALA A 26 -6.81 -5.89 -5.03
CA ALA A 26 -7.58 -5.01 -5.91
C ALA A 26 -8.07 -3.72 -5.24
N SER A 27 -8.17 -3.69 -3.90
CA SER A 27 -8.48 -2.46 -3.18
C SER A 27 -8.16 -2.57 -1.69
N ILE A 28 -7.53 -1.54 -1.12
CA ILE A 28 -7.20 -1.41 0.29
C ILE A 28 -7.48 0.02 0.75
N LYS A 29 -7.94 0.19 2.00
CA LYS A 29 -8.06 1.52 2.60
C LYS A 29 -6.68 2.01 3.00
N ALA A 30 -6.31 3.20 2.55
CA ALA A 30 -5.06 3.85 2.91
C ALA A 30 -5.31 5.18 3.63
N LYS A 31 -4.43 5.50 4.58
CA LYS A 31 -4.22 6.86 5.06
C LYS A 31 -3.13 7.51 4.19
N LEU A 32 -3.41 8.67 3.61
CA LEU A 32 -2.38 9.50 2.99
C LEU A 32 -1.81 10.41 4.09
N ASP A 33 -0.57 10.13 4.52
CA ASP A 33 0.01 10.71 5.72
C ASP A 33 1.24 11.56 5.39
N THR A 34 1.02 12.87 5.26
CA THR A 34 2.08 13.84 5.00
C THR A 34 3.04 13.99 6.17
N GLY A 35 2.71 13.49 7.37
CA GLY A 35 3.60 13.47 8.53
C GLY A 35 4.65 12.35 8.48
N ALA A 36 4.38 11.27 7.77
CA ALA A 36 5.28 10.13 7.64
C ALA A 36 6.24 10.27 6.45
N ARG A 37 7.52 9.91 6.62
CA ARG A 37 8.46 9.82 5.50
C ARG A 37 8.15 8.60 4.63
N SER A 38 8.11 7.41 5.23
CA SER A 38 7.92 6.13 4.55
C SER A 38 6.49 5.63 4.62
N SER A 39 6.10 4.81 3.64
CA SER A 39 4.83 4.09 3.60
C SER A 39 4.91 2.80 4.42
N ALA A 40 3.82 2.40 5.06
CA ALA A 40 3.76 1.21 5.91
C ALA A 40 2.50 0.38 5.67
N LEU A 41 2.66 -0.94 5.55
CA LEU A 41 1.59 -1.92 5.38
C LEU A 41 1.49 -2.81 6.61
N HIS A 42 0.29 -2.88 7.17
CA HIS A 42 -0.04 -3.85 8.19
C HIS A 42 -0.09 -5.25 7.58
N VAL A 43 0.65 -6.17 8.17
CA VAL A 43 0.69 -7.57 7.77
C VAL A 43 0.49 -8.50 8.96
N GLU A 44 -0.03 -9.68 8.68
CA GLU A 44 -0.17 -10.82 9.58
C GLU A 44 0.72 -11.97 9.06
N ALA A 45 1.17 -12.87 9.93
CA ALA A 45 1.94 -14.07 9.56
C ALA A 45 3.15 -13.80 8.64
N LEU A 46 3.98 -12.81 8.98
CA LEU A 46 5.19 -12.51 8.21
C LEU A 46 6.28 -13.55 8.48
N GLU A 47 6.79 -14.15 7.42
CA GLU A 47 7.95 -15.03 7.43
C GLU A 47 8.89 -14.73 6.26
N THR A 48 10.15 -15.12 6.39
CA THR A 48 11.16 -15.00 5.32
C THR A 48 11.55 -16.36 4.79
N PHE A 49 11.81 -16.44 3.49
CA PHE A 49 12.31 -17.64 2.84
C PHE A 49 13.20 -17.26 1.66
N HIS A 50 13.94 -18.22 1.11
CA HIS A 50 14.70 -18.02 -0.13
C HIS A 50 13.98 -18.72 -1.28
N ARG A 51 13.90 -18.05 -2.44
CA ARG A 51 13.47 -18.64 -3.71
C ARG A 51 14.51 -18.25 -4.76
N ASP A 52 15.10 -19.26 -5.40
CA ASP A 52 16.12 -19.08 -6.44
C ASP A 52 17.29 -18.17 -5.98
N GLY A 53 17.72 -18.34 -4.72
CA GLY A 53 18.80 -17.56 -4.11
C GLY A 53 18.41 -16.14 -3.67
N VAL A 54 17.18 -15.70 -3.91
CA VAL A 54 16.69 -14.36 -3.52
C VAL A 54 15.91 -14.44 -2.21
N LEU A 55 16.22 -13.56 -1.27
CA LEU A 55 15.45 -13.41 -0.03
C LEU A 55 14.05 -12.84 -0.33
N GLN A 56 13.04 -13.57 0.11
CA GLN A 56 11.62 -13.25 -0.04
C GLN A 56 10.97 -13.09 1.33
N VAL A 57 9.87 -12.35 1.37
CA VAL A 57 8.93 -12.32 2.48
C VAL A 57 7.58 -12.88 2.04
N ARG A 58 6.99 -13.76 2.85
CA ARG A 58 5.59 -14.19 2.75
C ARG A 58 4.82 -13.56 3.89
N PHE A 59 3.63 -13.05 3.61
CA PHE A 59 2.80 -12.40 4.60
C PHE A 59 1.33 -12.39 4.17
N ALA A 60 0.43 -12.12 5.11
CA ALA A 60 -0.99 -11.96 4.83
C ALA A 60 -1.43 -10.52 5.06
N VAL A 61 -2.27 -9.99 4.17
CA VAL A 61 -2.86 -8.65 4.31
C VAL A 61 -4.36 -8.77 4.45
N ARG A 62 -4.93 -7.99 5.37
CA ARG A 62 -6.37 -7.80 5.49
C ARG A 62 -6.75 -6.43 4.91
N PRO A 63 -7.25 -6.34 3.66
CA PRO A 63 -7.47 -5.04 3.03
C PRO A 63 -8.57 -4.19 3.70
N ARG A 64 -9.44 -4.83 4.51
CA ARG A 64 -10.50 -4.17 5.30
C ARG A 64 -10.68 -4.86 6.66
N ARG A 65 -10.76 -4.08 7.74
CA ARG A 65 -10.90 -4.61 9.12
C ARG A 65 -12.04 -5.61 9.32
N ARG A 66 -13.25 -5.32 8.82
CA ARG A 66 -14.44 -6.18 9.04
C ARG A 66 -14.80 -6.96 7.78
N GLY A 67 -14.91 -8.28 7.89
CA GLY A 67 -15.46 -9.17 6.86
C GLY A 67 -14.61 -9.38 5.60
N SER A 68 -13.39 -8.84 5.51
CA SER A 68 -12.50 -9.17 4.40
C SER A 68 -11.64 -10.39 4.70
N ARG A 69 -11.48 -11.23 3.68
CA ARG A 69 -10.56 -12.37 3.69
C ARG A 69 -9.11 -11.85 3.69
N LEU A 70 -8.24 -12.63 4.31
CA LEU A 70 -6.80 -12.44 4.18
C LEU A 70 -6.37 -12.72 2.73
N VAL A 71 -5.44 -11.91 2.24
CA VAL A 71 -4.77 -12.09 0.95
C VAL A 71 -3.34 -12.51 1.26
N ALA A 72 -2.97 -13.73 0.87
CA ALA A 72 -1.59 -14.19 0.95
C ALA A 72 -0.75 -13.48 -0.11
N CYS A 73 0.37 -12.92 0.31
CA CYS A 73 1.25 -12.09 -0.49
C CYS A 73 2.68 -12.61 -0.36
N GLU A 74 3.45 -12.51 -1.45
CA GLU A 74 4.89 -12.73 -1.45
C GLU A 74 5.55 -11.59 -2.22
N ALA A 75 6.73 -11.17 -1.76
CA ALA A 75 7.53 -10.17 -2.46
C ALA A 75 9.02 -10.33 -2.14
N PRO A 76 9.91 -9.98 -3.08
CA PRO A 76 11.35 -9.89 -2.81
C PRO A 76 11.62 -8.85 -1.73
N VAL A 77 12.55 -9.15 -0.84
CA VAL A 77 13.03 -8.16 0.14
C VAL A 77 13.90 -7.15 -0.59
N ARG A 78 13.54 -5.87 -0.48
CA ARG A 78 14.33 -4.75 -1.00
C ARG A 78 15.42 -4.32 -0.03
N ASP A 79 15.06 -4.26 1.24
CA ASP A 79 15.91 -3.79 2.34
C ASP A 79 15.35 -4.28 3.68
N ARG A 80 16.19 -4.30 4.72
CA ARG A 80 15.80 -4.49 6.11
C ARG A 80 16.51 -3.44 6.94
N ARG A 81 15.74 -2.58 7.60
CA ARG A 81 16.32 -1.49 8.37
C ARG A 81 15.46 -1.04 9.54
N MET A 82 16.12 -0.34 10.43
CA MET A 82 15.52 0.29 11.60
C MET A 82 14.57 1.44 11.20
N VAL A 83 13.31 1.37 11.62
CA VAL A 83 12.32 2.45 11.54
C VAL A 83 11.88 2.94 12.93
N THR A 84 11.92 4.25 13.15
CA THR A 84 11.31 4.89 14.34
C THR A 84 9.89 5.32 14.00
N ASP A 85 8.92 4.94 14.81
CA ASP A 85 7.54 5.41 14.67
C ASP A 85 7.29 6.74 15.39
N SER A 86 6.08 7.28 15.24
CA SER A 86 5.70 8.56 15.86
C SER A 86 5.62 8.49 17.40
N GLY A 87 5.59 7.30 17.99
CA GLY A 87 5.65 7.08 19.44
C GLY A 87 7.08 6.97 19.97
N GLY A 88 8.09 7.09 19.09
CA GLY A 88 9.50 6.93 19.46
C GLY A 88 9.97 5.47 19.52
N HIS A 89 9.09 4.50 19.26
CA HIS A 89 9.49 3.09 19.25
C HIS A 89 10.32 2.77 18.02
N ARG A 90 11.36 1.98 18.25
CA ARG A 90 12.32 1.55 17.24
C ARG A 90 12.13 0.06 16.98
N GLY A 91 11.86 -0.30 15.73
CA GLY A 91 11.83 -1.70 15.30
C GLY A 91 12.40 -1.89 13.90
N GLU A 92 13.13 -2.98 13.68
CA GLU A 92 13.52 -3.39 12.34
C GLU A 92 12.29 -3.74 11.50
N ARG A 93 12.30 -3.32 10.24
CA ARG A 93 11.23 -3.62 9.29
C ARG A 93 11.80 -4.08 7.97
N TRP A 94 11.11 -5.05 7.38
CA TRP A 94 11.30 -5.46 6.00
C TRP A 94 10.67 -4.45 5.07
N PHE A 95 11.39 -4.09 4.02
CA PHE A 95 10.89 -3.23 2.96
C PHE A 95 10.74 -4.03 1.68
N ILE A 96 9.65 -3.79 0.97
CA ILE A 96 9.38 -4.33 -0.35
C ILE A 96 9.11 -3.17 -1.31
N GLU A 97 9.35 -3.39 -2.59
CA GLU A 97 8.87 -2.49 -3.65
C GLU A 97 7.63 -3.10 -4.30
N THR A 98 6.61 -2.28 -4.53
CA THR A 98 5.37 -2.74 -5.17
C THR A 98 4.71 -1.61 -5.95
N ASP A 99 3.93 -2.00 -6.97
CA ASP A 99 3.07 -1.08 -7.71
C ASP A 99 1.88 -0.63 -6.85
N VAL A 100 1.66 0.68 -6.81
CA VAL A 100 0.45 1.31 -6.26
C VAL A 100 -0.37 1.87 -7.40
N GLU A 101 -1.66 1.56 -7.42
CA GLU A 101 -2.65 2.23 -8.27
C GLU A 101 -3.56 3.11 -7.42
N LEU A 102 -3.45 4.43 -7.60
CA LEU A 102 -4.19 5.44 -6.85
C LEU A 102 -4.63 6.57 -7.80
N ALA A 103 -5.91 6.94 -7.75
CA ALA A 103 -6.47 8.07 -8.50
C ALA A 103 -6.14 8.06 -10.02
N GLY A 104 -6.21 6.88 -10.64
CA GLY A 104 -5.90 6.69 -12.06
C GLY A 104 -4.41 6.66 -12.42
N ARG A 105 -3.51 6.71 -11.42
CA ARG A 105 -2.06 6.67 -11.63
C ARG A 105 -1.48 5.39 -11.06
N ARG A 106 -0.54 4.79 -11.79
CA ARG A 106 0.29 3.67 -11.33
C ARG A 106 1.72 4.13 -11.11
N PHE A 107 2.29 3.78 -9.97
CA PHE A 107 3.68 4.08 -9.65
C PHE A 107 4.25 3.07 -8.66
N VAL A 108 5.56 2.83 -8.74
CA VAL A 108 6.28 2.00 -7.77
C VAL A 108 6.57 2.81 -6.52
N THR A 109 6.41 2.19 -5.36
CA THR A 109 6.88 2.74 -4.09
C THR A 109 7.41 1.64 -3.19
N GLU A 110 8.35 2.03 -2.34
CA GLU A 110 8.82 1.20 -1.23
C GLU A 110 7.82 1.27 -0.07
N ILE A 111 7.56 0.13 0.57
CA ILE A 111 6.64 -0.01 1.70
C ILE A 111 7.29 -0.90 2.75
N ASN A 112 7.28 -0.46 4.02
CA ASN A 112 7.67 -1.33 5.12
C ASN A 112 6.52 -2.21 5.60
N LEU A 113 6.84 -3.46 5.93
CA LEU A 113 5.94 -4.43 6.52
C LEU A 113 6.04 -4.36 8.04
N THR A 114 4.89 -4.27 8.72
CA THR A 114 4.84 -4.08 10.18
C THR A 114 3.55 -4.64 10.77
N ASP A 115 3.57 -4.99 12.05
CA ASP A 115 2.35 -5.16 12.80
C ASP A 115 1.82 -3.78 13.22
N ARG A 116 0.56 -3.50 12.88
CA ARG A 116 -0.19 -2.28 13.22
C ARG A 116 -1.64 -2.64 13.53
N GLY A 117 -1.90 -3.82 14.13
CA GLY A 117 -3.26 -4.33 14.37
C GLY A 117 -4.18 -3.35 15.11
N ALA A 118 -3.62 -2.48 15.96
CA ALA A 118 -4.36 -1.43 16.66
C ALA A 118 -4.83 -0.27 15.75
N MET A 119 -4.25 -0.06 14.56
CA MET A 119 -4.44 1.13 13.73
C MET A 119 -5.52 1.02 12.65
N LEU A 120 -6.30 2.09 12.47
CA LEU A 120 -7.53 2.09 11.66
C LEU A 120 -7.35 1.74 10.17
N PHE A 121 -6.18 2.04 9.60
CA PHE A 121 -5.88 1.82 8.19
C PHE A 121 -4.81 0.74 8.03
N PRO A 122 -5.08 -0.31 7.22
CA PRO A 122 -4.09 -1.34 6.96
C PRO A 122 -2.91 -0.80 6.13
N LEU A 123 -3.08 0.31 5.41
CA LEU A 123 -2.00 0.95 4.66
C LEU A 123 -1.87 2.43 5.02
N LEU A 124 -0.64 2.89 5.12
CA LEU A 124 -0.26 4.29 5.22
C LEU A 124 0.69 4.61 4.07
N LEU A 125 0.39 5.66 3.29
CA LEU A 125 1.30 6.21 2.28
C LEU A 125 1.98 7.47 2.82
N GLY A 126 3.30 7.44 2.88
CA GLY A 126 4.11 8.57 3.36
C GLY A 126 4.53 9.51 2.23
N ARG A 127 5.26 10.57 2.59
CA ARG A 127 5.75 11.60 1.66
C ARG A 127 6.59 11.05 0.51
N SER A 128 7.37 9.98 0.69
CA SER A 128 8.14 9.39 -0.42
C SER A 128 7.24 8.85 -1.55
N ALA A 129 6.05 8.36 -1.22
CA ALA A 129 5.06 7.92 -2.21
C ALA A 129 4.26 9.11 -2.77
N LEU A 130 3.89 10.07 -1.92
CA LEU A 130 2.99 11.17 -2.26
C LEU A 130 3.67 12.36 -2.95
N GLY A 131 4.91 12.67 -2.57
CA GLY A 131 5.64 13.87 -2.98
C GLY A 131 5.79 13.98 -4.49
N GLY A 132 5.48 15.17 -5.04
CA GLY A 132 5.47 15.41 -6.49
C GLY A 132 4.36 14.68 -7.25
N ARG A 133 3.52 13.88 -6.57
CA ARG A 133 2.41 13.15 -7.19
C ARG A 133 1.05 13.70 -6.76
N PHE A 134 0.81 13.91 -5.47
CA PHE A 134 -0.51 14.26 -4.96
C PHE A 134 -0.44 15.36 -3.89
N ALA A 135 -1.43 16.24 -3.88
CA ALA A 135 -1.79 17.05 -2.74
C ALA A 135 -2.79 16.28 -1.86
N VAL A 136 -2.72 16.48 -0.55
CA VAL A 136 -3.62 15.86 0.42
C VAL A 136 -4.44 16.94 1.10
N ASP A 137 -5.76 16.88 0.90
CA ASP A 137 -6.74 17.72 1.57
C ASP A 137 -7.33 16.98 2.80
N PRO A 138 -7.07 17.47 4.02
CA PRO A 138 -7.60 16.84 5.23
C PRO A 138 -9.11 16.98 5.39
N ALA A 139 -9.77 17.89 4.67
CA ALA A 139 -11.23 18.03 4.68
C ALA A 139 -11.94 16.97 3.83
N LEU A 140 -11.21 16.25 2.97
CA LEU A 140 -11.77 15.28 2.05
C LEU A 140 -11.47 13.83 2.47
N SER A 141 -12.30 12.91 1.99
CA SER A 141 -12.10 11.46 2.14
C SER A 141 -12.79 10.74 1.00
N TYR A 142 -12.12 9.73 0.45
CA TYR A 142 -12.63 8.92 -0.66
C TYR A 142 -12.98 9.79 -1.87
N SER A 143 -12.12 10.76 -2.18
CA SER A 143 -12.30 11.72 -3.27
C SER A 143 -12.26 11.03 -4.64
N CYS A 144 -11.62 9.85 -4.72
CA CYS A 144 -11.60 9.03 -5.91
C CYS A 144 -12.50 7.80 -5.79
N PRO A 145 -13.09 7.34 -6.90
CA PRO A 145 -13.73 6.04 -6.96
C PRO A 145 -12.77 4.95 -6.49
N ARG A 146 -13.32 3.95 -5.81
CA ARG A 146 -12.55 2.75 -5.46
C ARG A 146 -12.03 2.11 -6.75
N PRO A 147 -10.75 1.70 -6.81
CA PRO A 147 -10.24 0.95 -7.96
C PRO A 147 -11.15 -0.24 -8.25
N SER A 148 -11.72 -0.25 -9.46
CA SER A 148 -12.49 -1.38 -9.97
C SER A 148 -11.52 -2.46 -10.42
N ARG A 149 -11.88 -3.72 -10.21
CA ARG A 149 -11.16 -4.84 -10.81
C ARG A 149 -11.28 -4.69 -12.33
N ILE A 150 -10.25 -4.15 -12.99
CA ILE A 150 -10.18 -4.23 -14.46
C ILE A 150 -10.25 -5.72 -14.77
N GLY A 151 -11.26 -6.10 -15.55
CA GLY A 151 -11.57 -7.49 -15.86
C GLY A 151 -10.33 -8.22 -16.35
N ARG A 152 -10.23 -9.50 -15.98
CA ARG A 152 -9.41 -10.46 -16.71
C ARG A 152 -9.55 -10.17 -18.21
N ILE A 153 -8.45 -9.91 -18.90
CA ILE A 153 -8.42 -10.12 -20.35
C ILE A 153 -8.69 -11.62 -20.53
N PRO A 154 -9.78 -12.04 -21.19
CA PRO A 154 -9.89 -13.43 -21.60
C PRO A 154 -8.78 -13.68 -22.63
N ILE A 155 -7.93 -14.66 -22.31
CA ILE A 155 -7.11 -15.37 -23.31
C ILE A 155 -8.02 -16.08 -24.31
#